data_AF-A0A6H0A010-F1
#
_entry.id   AF-A0A6H0A010-F1
#
_cell.length_a   1.000
_cell.length_b   1.000
_cell.length_c   1.000
_cell.angle_alpha   90.00
_cell.angle_beta   90.00
_cell.angle_gamma   90.00
#
_symmetry.space_group_name_H-M   'P 1'
#
loop_
_entity.id
_entity.type
_entity.pdbx_description
1 polymer ?
#
loop_
_entity_poly.entity_id
_entity_poly.type
_entity_poly.pdbx_seq_one_letter_code
_entity_poly.pdbx_strand_id
1 'polypeptide(L)'
;MNLKTAANWKGSLHQYLQVGDIVDDAIYSHFVNVLPPATFKQSLVQMGEPYCHVEGQPTYPTLQKTEHGWKYMGNCFRGEVVNKD
;
A
#
# COMPACT_ATOMS: atom_id res chain seq x y z
N MET A 1 -15.19 -1.73 3.41
CA MET A 1 -14.00 -1.27 4.17
C MET A 1 -13.81 -2.27 5.29
N ASN A 2 -12.75 -3.07 5.24
CA ASN A 2 -12.42 -4.05 6.28
C ASN A 2 -11.10 -3.67 6.93
N LEU A 3 -10.94 -3.96 8.22
CA LEU A 3 -9.64 -3.87 8.89
C LEU A 3 -8.83 -5.13 8.58
N LYS A 4 -7.68 -4.97 7.94
CA LYS A 4 -6.68 -6.02 7.69
C LYS A 4 -5.57 -5.87 8.72
N THR A 5 -5.28 -6.96 9.40
CA THR A 5 -4.25 -7.00 10.44
C THR A 5 -3.09 -7.89 10.03
N ALA A 6 -1.88 -7.57 10.48
CA ALA A 6 -0.71 -8.41 10.21
C ALA A 6 -0.88 -9.82 10.81
N ALA A 7 -1.60 -9.94 11.93
CA ALA A 7 -1.88 -11.24 12.58
C ALA A 7 -2.71 -12.20 11.71
N ASN A 8 -3.57 -11.66 10.84
CA ASN A 8 -4.42 -12.45 9.93
C ASN A 8 -3.80 -12.58 8.53
N TRP A 9 -2.66 -11.93 8.28
CA TRP A 9 -2.00 -11.96 6.99
C TRP A 9 -1.38 -13.35 6.73
N LYS A 10 -1.77 -13.95 5.61
CA LYS A 10 -1.20 -15.19 5.08
C LYS A 10 -0.93 -15.03 3.60
N GLY A 11 0.16 -15.61 3.10
CA GLY A 11 0.53 -15.55 1.68
C GLY A 11 1.08 -14.18 1.27
N SER A 12 0.87 -13.79 0.00
CA SER A 12 1.38 -12.52 -0.50
C SER A 12 0.54 -11.34 -0.01
N LEU A 13 1.15 -10.15 0.03
CA LEU A 13 0.45 -8.91 0.38
C LEU A 13 -0.73 -8.64 -0.57
N HIS A 14 -0.52 -8.85 -1.88
CA HIS A 14 -1.50 -8.62 -2.95
C HIS A 14 -2.70 -9.58 -2.92
N GLN A 15 -2.53 -10.79 -2.39
CA GLN A 15 -3.65 -11.70 -2.15
C GLN A 15 -4.46 -11.29 -0.92
N TYR A 16 -3.79 -10.67 0.05
CA TYR A 16 -4.37 -10.38 1.35
C TYR A 16 -5.09 -9.03 1.40
N LEU A 17 -4.53 -7.99 0.78
CA LEU A 17 -5.09 -6.64 0.73
C LEU A 17 -5.91 -6.42 -0.54
N GLN A 18 -7.08 -5.79 -0.37
CA GLN A 18 -7.92 -5.32 -1.45
C GLN A 18 -8.10 -3.80 -1.37
N VAL A 19 -8.32 -3.16 -2.52
CA VAL A 19 -8.54 -1.71 -2.59
C VAL A 19 -9.68 -1.32 -1.65
N GLY A 20 -9.42 -0.35 -0.77
CA GLY A 20 -10.37 0.14 0.23
C GLY A 20 -10.28 -0.53 1.60
N ASP A 21 -9.41 -1.52 1.80
CA ASP A 21 -9.10 -2.05 3.12
C ASP A 21 -8.35 -1.02 3.97
N ILE A 22 -8.65 -0.97 5.26
CA ILE A 22 -7.86 -0.26 6.27
C ILE A 22 -6.84 -1.24 6.84
N VAL A 23 -5.62 -0.78 7.07
CA VAL A 23 -4.55 -1.62 7.61
C VAL A 23 -4.19 -1.21 9.03
N ASP A 24 -3.76 -2.18 9.83
CA ASP A 24 -3.20 -1.92 11.15
C ASP A 24 -1.77 -1.34 11.07
N ASP A 25 -1.25 -0.90 12.22
CA ASP A 25 0.08 -0.30 12.32
C ASP A 25 1.20 -1.28 11.94
N ALA A 26 0.98 -2.59 12.09
CA ALA A 26 1.95 -3.61 11.74
C ALA A 26 2.08 -3.77 10.22
N ILE A 27 0.97 -3.78 9.48
CA ILE A 27 1.02 -3.73 8.01
C ILE A 27 1.56 -2.38 7.53
N TYR A 28 1.17 -1.26 8.13
CA TYR A 28 1.76 0.04 7.82
C TYR A 28 3.29 0.04 8.01
N SER A 29 3.77 -0.53 9.13
CA SER A 29 5.20 -0.68 9.41
C SER A 29 5.90 -1.50 8.34
N HIS A 30 5.26 -2.55 7.81
CA HIS A 30 5.79 -3.33 6.69
C HIS A 30 6.01 -2.47 5.43
N PHE A 31 5.10 -1.53 5.13
CA PHE A 31 5.26 -0.63 3.98
C PHE A 31 6.44 0.33 4.09
N VAL A 32 6.84 0.69 5.33
CA VAL A 32 7.84 1.73 5.60
C VAL A 32 9.22 1.14 5.93
N ASN A 33 9.27 -0.03 6.57
CA ASN A 33 10.49 -0.53 7.20
C ASN A 33 11.18 -1.69 6.46
N VAL A 34 10.54 -2.31 5.46
CA VAL A 34 11.18 -3.38 4.68
C VAL A 34 12.24 -2.81 3.74
N LEU A 35 11.91 -1.72 3.06
CA LEU A 35 12.81 -0.94 2.20
C LEU A 35 12.46 0.54 2.36
N PRO A 36 13.40 1.47 2.11
CA PRO A 36 13.09 2.88 2.04
C PRO A 36 11.89 3.12 1.11
N PRO A 37 10.78 3.70 1.61
CA PRO A 37 9.56 3.84 0.84
C PRO A 37 9.78 4.71 -0.41
N ALA A 38 9.14 4.34 -1.52
CA ALA A 38 9.22 5.13 -2.75
C ALA A 38 8.57 6.51 -2.58
N THR A 39 7.53 6.59 -1.76
CA THR A 39 6.91 7.85 -1.34
C THR A 39 6.60 7.77 0.15
N PHE A 40 7.00 8.80 0.89
CA PHE A 40 6.73 8.92 2.33
C PHE A 40 6.29 10.34 2.66
N LYS A 41 4.97 10.53 2.69
CA LYS A 41 4.31 11.80 3.01
C LYS A 41 3.30 11.55 4.13
N GLN A 42 2.91 12.61 4.84
CA GLN A 42 1.90 12.52 5.90
C GLN A 42 0.57 11.90 5.43
N SER A 43 0.21 12.10 4.16
CA SER A 43 -1.04 11.59 3.57
C SER A 43 -0.88 10.35 2.68
N LEU A 44 0.34 9.92 2.38
CA LEU A 44 0.62 8.92 1.35
C LEU A 44 1.91 8.16 1.63
N VAL A 45 1.82 6.83 1.64
CA VAL A 45 2.98 5.92 1.71
C VAL A 45 2.93 4.94 0.56
N GLN A 46 4.08 4.72 -0.08
CA GLN A 46 4.27 3.71 -1.12
C GLN A 46 5.48 2.86 -0.79
N MET A 47 5.35 1.54 -0.96
CA MET A 47 6.46 0.61 -0.70
C MET A 47 7.69 0.96 -1.55
N GLY A 48 8.87 0.57 -1.06
CA GLY A 48 10.13 0.84 -1.75
C GLY A 48 10.29 0.09 -3.08
N GLU A 49 9.78 -1.13 -3.16
CA GLU A 49 9.82 -1.94 -4.39
C GLU A 49 8.59 -1.71 -5.27
N PRO A 50 8.77 -1.59 -6.59
CA PRO A 50 7.65 -1.60 -7.53
C PRO A 50 7.03 -2.99 -7.60
N TYR A 51 5.71 -3.05 -7.73
CA TYR A 51 4.99 -4.30 -7.94
C TYR A 51 5.02 -4.75 -9.40
N CYS A 52 4.61 -3.87 -10.31
CA CYS A 52 4.59 -4.15 -11.75
C CYS A 52 4.90 -2.88 -12.55
N HIS A 53 4.88 -3.00 -13.87
CA HIS A 53 4.98 -1.85 -14.77
C HIS A 53 3.72 -1.77 -15.63
N VAL A 54 3.08 -0.62 -15.63
CA VAL A 54 1.93 -0.30 -16.48
C VAL A 54 2.39 0.79 -17.43
N GLU A 55 2.28 0.54 -18.75
CA GLU A 55 2.75 1.46 -19.79
C GLU A 55 4.23 1.85 -19.64
N GLY A 56 5.06 0.92 -19.17
CA GLY A 56 6.49 1.15 -18.93
C GLY A 56 6.81 1.96 -17.67
N GLN A 57 5.80 2.35 -16.89
CA GLN A 57 5.97 3.07 -15.62
C GLN A 57 5.76 2.14 -14.42
N PRO A 58 6.64 2.19 -13.40
CA PRO A 58 6.50 1.35 -12.22
C PRO A 58 5.29 1.77 -11.37
N THR A 59 4.55 0.78 -10.87
CA THR A 59 3.47 0.95 -9.90
C THR A 59 3.91 0.41 -8.54
N TYR A 60 3.37 0.99 -7.47
CA TYR A 60 3.77 0.70 -6.10
C TYR A 60 2.55 0.41 -5.24
N PRO A 61 2.59 -0.62 -4.37
CA PRO A 61 1.59 -0.79 -3.33
C PRO A 61 1.46 0.50 -2.52
N THR A 62 0.22 1.01 -2.43
CA THR A 62 -0.03 2.38 -1.95
C THR A 62 -0.99 2.40 -0.75
N LEU A 63 -0.63 3.14 0.29
CA LEU A 63 -1.48 3.49 1.43
C LEU A 63 -1.78 4.99 1.43
N GLN A 64 -3.05 5.36 1.55
CA GLN A 64 -3.49 6.75 1.72
C GLN A 64 -4.00 6.96 3.15
N LYS A 65 -3.61 8.06 3.79
CA LYS A 65 -4.15 8.43 5.10
C LYS A 65 -5.59 8.92 4.95
N THR A 66 -6.48 8.39 5.77
CA THR A 66 -7.89 8.78 5.86
C THR A 66 -8.27 9.04 7.33
N GLU A 67 -9.49 9.52 7.57
CA GLU A 67 -10.03 9.65 8.93
C GLU A 67 -10.16 8.30 9.68
N HIS A 68 -10.27 7.20 8.94
CA HIS A 68 -10.39 5.85 9.48
C HIS A 68 -9.05 5.10 9.59
N GLY A 69 -7.93 5.74 9.24
CA GLY A 69 -6.60 5.12 9.24
C GLY A 69 -5.96 5.05 7.85
N TRP A 70 -4.98 4.17 7.70
CA TRP A 70 -4.28 3.96 6.43
C TRP A 70 -5.08 3.02 5.53
N LYS A 71 -5.51 3.51 4.38
CA LYS A 71 -6.33 2.78 3.42
C LYS A 71 -5.50 2.30 2.25
N TYR A 72 -5.61 1.03 1.88
CA TYR A 72 -4.93 0.46 0.72
C TYR A 72 -5.61 0.91 -0.58
N MET A 73 -4.82 1.44 -1.50
CA MET A 73 -5.27 2.02 -2.77
C MET A 73 -4.95 1.13 -3.98
N GLY A 74 -4.35 -0.05 -3.76
CA GLY A 74 -3.84 -0.91 -4.84
C GLY A 74 -2.41 -0.53 -5.24
N ASN A 75 -2.04 -0.83 -6.48
CA ASN A 75 -0.75 -0.43 -7.04
C ASN A 75 -0.92 0.84 -7.88
N CYS A 76 -0.37 1.95 -7.40
CA CYS A 76 -0.49 3.27 -8.03
C CYS A 76 0.85 3.72 -8.60
N PHE A 77 0.83 4.63 -9.57
CA PHE A 77 2.06 5.32 -9.96
C PHE A 77 2.65 6.11 -8.79
N ARG A 78 3.93 6.42 -8.89
CA ARG A 78 4.66 7.10 -7.81
C ARG A 78 4.01 8.45 -7.47
N GLY A 79 3.62 8.62 -6.21
CA GLY A 79 2.98 9.83 -5.71
C GLY A 79 1.47 9.93 -5.97
N GLU A 80 0.87 8.96 -6.65
CA GLU A 80 -0.56 8.91 -6.95
C GLU A 80 -1.33 7.98 -6.00
N VAL A 81 -2.67 8.02 -6.09
CA VAL A 81 -3.60 7.21 -5.29
C VAL A 81 -4.67 6.51 -6.14
N VAL A 82 -4.47 6.44 -7.44
CA VAL A 82 -5.36 5.75 -8.38
C VAL A 82 -4.75 4.41 -8.75
N ASN A 83 -5.47 3.32 -8.47
CA ASN A 83 -5.03 1.97 -8.82
C ASN A 83 -4.79 1.84 -10.33
N LYS A 84 -3.75 1.11 -10.71
CA LYS A 84 -3.36 0.84 -12.11
C LYS A 84 -3.29 -0.65 -12.46
N ASP A 85 -3.57 -1.53 -11.49
CA ASP A 85 -3.82 -2.95 -11.78
C ASP A 85 -5.20 -3.17 -12.41
#